data_AF-A0A351Y655-F1
#
_entry.id   AF-A0A351Y655-F1
#
_cell.length_a   1.000
_cell.length_b   1.000
_cell.length_c   1.000
_cell.angle_alpha   90.00
_cell.angle_beta   90.00
_cell.angle_gamma   90.00
#
_symmetry.space_group_name_H-M   'P 1'
#
loop_
_entity.id
_entity.type
_entity.pdbx_description
1 polymer ?
#
loop_
_entity_poly.entity_id
_entity_poly.type
_entity_poly.pdbx_seq_one_letter_code
_entity_poly.pdbx_strand_id
1 'polypeptide(L)' 'MAHCGLFVPAKACKLGMVDAIFARIGSGDIIAKNQSTFMTEMIEVANILNNSSKKSFIIFDELGR' A
#
# COMPACT_ATOMS: atom_id res chain seq x y z
N MET A 1 8.57 -1.61 12.47
CA MET A 1 9.63 -2.27 13.27
C MET A 1 10.98 -1.60 13.03
N ALA A 2 11.62 -1.79 11.86
CA ALA A 2 12.91 -1.16 11.56
C ALA A 2 12.93 0.37 11.75
N HIS A 3 12.02 1.10 11.11
CA HIS A 3 11.94 2.57 11.23
C HIS A 3 11.51 3.08 12.61
N CYS A 4 10.98 2.20 13.47
CA CYS A 4 10.58 2.54 14.84
C CYS A 4 11.72 2.27 15.84
N GLY A 5 12.90 1.83 15.39
CA GLY A 5 14.02 1.45 16.25
C GLY A 5 13.89 0.08 16.92
N LEU A 6 12.99 -0.78 16.43
CA LEU A 6 12.77 -2.12 16.96
C LEU A 6 13.52 -3.18 16.15
N PHE A 7 13.84 -4.31 16.79
CA PHE A 7 14.32 -5.51 16.10
C PHE A 7 13.34 -5.94 15.03
N VAL A 8 13.86 -6.57 13.98
CA VAL A 8 13.07 -7.15 12.90
C VAL A 8 13.23 -8.67 12.90
N PRO A 9 12.22 -9.44 12.48
CA PRO A 9 12.27 -10.90 12.45
C PRO A 9 13.12 -11.40 11.26
N ALA A 10 14.43 -11.16 11.30
CA ALA A 10 15.39 -11.62 10.31
C ALA A 10 16.77 -11.82 10.94
N LYS A 11 17.59 -12.74 10.40
CA LYS A 11 18.98 -12.93 10.86
C LYS A 11 19.87 -11.70 10.62
N ALA A 12 19.62 -11.00 9.52
CA ALA A 12 20.22 -9.72 9.18
C ALA A 12 19.25 -8.94 8.29
N CYS A 13 19.21 -7.62 8.41
CA CYS A 13 18.35 -6.77 7.59
C CYS A 13 19.06 -5.44 7.28
N LYS A 14 19.09 -5.08 6.00
CA LYS A 14 19.52 -3.75 5.54
C LYS A 14 18.33 -3.11 4.85
N LEU A 15 17.72 -2.12 5.49
CA LEU A 15 16.55 -1.42 4.99
C LEU A 15 16.91 0.04 4.68
N GLY A 16 16.58 0.51 3.47
CA GLY A 16 16.70 1.91 3.11
C GLY A 16 15.62 2.77 3.78
N MET A 17 15.85 4.07 3.87
CA MET A 17 14.82 5.00 4.37
C MET A 17 13.68 5.14 3.36
N VAL A 18 12.49 4.70 3.75
CA VAL A 18 11.24 4.98 3.06
C VAL A 18 10.52 6.13 3.76
N ASP A 19 9.88 6.99 2.96
CA ASP A 19 9.14 8.14 3.48
C ASP A 19 7.66 7.81 3.76
N ALA A 20 7.09 6.90 3.00
CA ALA A 20 5.73 6.42 3.17
C ALA A 20 5.61 4.94 2.74
N ILE A 21 4.66 4.25 3.37
CA ILE A 21 4.26 2.89 3.01
C ILE A 21 2.80 2.96 2.55
N PHE A 22 2.55 2.62 1.30
CA PHE A 22 1.21 2.51 0.73
C PHE A 22 0.89 1.04 0.48
N ALA A 23 -0.33 0.63 0.81
CA ALA A 23 -0.79 -0.72 0.56
C ALA A 23 -2.24 -0.68 0.08
N ARG A 24 -2.48 -1.34 -1.05
CA ARG A 24 -3.81 -1.78 -1.49
C ARG A 24 -3.76 -3.30 -1.44
N ILE A 25 -4.45 -3.85 -0.46
CA ILE A 25 -4.59 -5.30 -0.27
C ILE A 25 -6.07 -5.62 -0.35
N GLY A 26 -6.44 -6.66 -1.09
CA GLY A 26 -7.83 -7.07 -1.24
C GLY A 26 -8.48 -7.30 0.12
N SER A 27 -9.39 -6.42 0.52
CA SER A 27 -10.28 -6.62 1.67
C SER A 27 -11.67 -6.89 1.13
N GLY A 28 -12.31 -7.97 1.61
CA GLY A 28 -13.62 -8.45 1.14
C GLY A 28 -14.64 -7.34 0.96
N ASP A 29 -15.40 -7.46 -0.14
CA ASP A 29 -16.41 -6.54 -0.68
C ASP A 29 -16.81 -5.38 0.22
N ILE A 30 -16.29 -4.20 -0.10
CA ILE A 30 -16.88 -2.94 0.36
C ILE A 30 -18.10 -2.73 -0.52
N ILE A 31 -19.30 -2.93 0.02
CA ILE A 31 -20.56 -2.52 -0.61
C ILE A 31 -20.60 -0.98 -0.59
N ALA A 32 -19.85 -0.35 -1.49
CA ALA A 32 -19.86 1.08 -1.69
C ALA A 32 -21.17 1.46 -2.40
N LYS A 33 -21.98 2.29 -1.74
CA LYS A 33 -23.25 2.78 -2.30
C LYS A 33 -22.99 3.49 -3.64
N ASN A 34 -23.44 2.87 -4.73
CA ASN A 34 -23.44 3.38 -6.11
C ASN A 34 -22.09 3.51 -6.84
N GLN A 35 -21.03 2.81 -6.44
CA GLN A 35 -19.76 2.77 -7.18
C GLN A 35 -19.36 1.32 -7.48
N SER A 36 -18.78 1.06 -8.65
CA SER A 36 -18.26 -0.28 -8.96
C SER A 36 -17.01 -0.58 -8.12
N THR A 37 -16.80 -1.85 -7.81
CA THR A 37 -15.60 -2.31 -7.09
C THR A 37 -14.35 -1.85 -7.83
N PHE A 38 -14.33 -2.04 -9.15
CA PHE A 38 -13.25 -1.57 -10.02
C PHE A 38 -13.01 -0.06 -9.94
N MET A 39 -14.07 0.76 -9.94
CA MET A 39 -13.92 2.22 -9.84
C MET A 39 -13.30 2.61 -8.50
N THR A 40 -13.75 2.00 -7.40
CA THR A 40 -13.21 2.24 -6.06
C THR A 40 -11.73 1.87 -6.00
N GLU A 41 -11.35 0.73 -6.59
CA GLU A 41 -9.95 0.30 -6.68
C GLU A 41 -9.08 1.29 -7.45
N MET A 42 -9.57 1.77 -8.61
CA MET A 42 -8.82 2.73 -9.41
C MET A 42 -8.65 4.08 -8.69
N ILE A 43 -9.65 4.51 -7.90
CA ILE A 43 -9.55 5.74 -7.10
C ILE A 43 -8.50 5.57 -5.99
N GLU A 44 -8.46 4.42 -5.32
CA GLU A 44 -7.43 4.12 -4.32
C GLU A 44 -6.03 4.13 -4.96
N VAL A 45 -5.86 3.52 -6.13
CA VAL A 45 -4.59 3.54 -6.87
C VAL A 45 -4.20 4.95 -7.28
N ALA A 46 -5.13 5.75 -7.79
CA ALA A 46 -4.87 7.14 -8.15
C ALA A 46 -4.40 7.95 -6.92
N ASN A 47 -5.02 7.74 -5.77
CA ASN A 47 -4.61 8.37 -4.51
C ASN A 47 -3.20 7.94 -4.09
N ILE A 48 -2.86 6.66 -4.20
CA ILE A 48 -1.52 6.16 -3.89
C ILE A 48 -0.49 6.81 -4.81
N LEU A 49 -0.73 6.81 -6.12
CA LEU A 49 0.20 7.37 -7.10
C LEU A 49 0.42 8.88 -6.88
N ASN A 50 -0.66 9.64 -6.66
CA ASN A 50 -0.58 11.09 -6.45
C ASN A 50 0.15 11.50 -5.16
N ASN A 51 0.19 10.63 -4.15
CA ASN A 51 0.85 10.91 -2.87
C ASN A 51 2.20 10.19 -2.72
N SER A 52 2.57 9.34 -3.68
CA SER A 52 3.82 8.60 -3.65
C SER A 52 5.02 9.45 -4.08
N SER A 53 6.18 9.12 -3.52
CA SER A 53 7.47 9.67 -3.92
C SER A 53 8.39 8.57 -4.44
N LYS A 54 9.56 8.95 -4.97
CA LYS A 54 10.62 8.01 -5.39
C LYS A 54 11.15 7.12 -4.26
N LYS A 55 10.90 7.48 -2.99
CA LYS A 55 11.32 6.71 -1.81
C LYS A 55 10.18 5.96 -1.14
N SER A 56 8.97 6.05 -1.67
CA SER A 56 7.82 5.38 -1.08
C SER A 56 7.84 3.90 -1.42
N PHE A 57 7.38 3.09 -0.47
CA PHE A 57 7.21 1.66 -0.66
C PHE A 57 5.74 1.35 -0.89
N ILE A 58 5.40 0.78 -2.05
CA ILE A 58 4.02 0.56 -2.48
C ILE A 58 3.79 -0.94 -2.66
N ILE A 59 2.68 -1.46 -2.12
CA ILE A 59 2.21 -2.83 -2.31
C ILE A 59 0.83 -2.78 -2.97
N PHE A 60 0.68 -3.49 -4.09
CA PHE A 60 -0.60 -3.77 -4.73
C PHE A 60 -0.86 -5.28 -4.69
N ASP A 61 -2.06 -5.66 -4.28
CA ASP A 61 -2.56 -7.02 -4.35
C ASP A 61 -3.92 -7.04 -5.08
N GLU A 62 -4.12 -8.03 -5.94
CA GLU A 62 -5.33 -8.23 -6.75
C GLU A 62 -5.86 -6.99 -7.51
N LEU A 63 -4.97 -6.11 -8.00
CA LEU A 63 -5.41 -4.90 -8.72
C LEU A 63 -6.13 -5.21 -10.03
N GLY A 64 -7.35 -4.69 -10.20
CA GLY A 64 -8.10 -4.80 -11.46
C GLY A 64 -8.81 -6.13 -11.62
N ARG A 65 -9.14 -6.78 -10.50
CA ARG A 65 -9.96 -7.98 -10.45
C ARG A 65 -11.46 -7.67 -10.49
#